data_AF-A0A974ZP90-F1
#
_entry.id   AF-A0A974ZP90-F1
#
_cell.length_a   1.000
_cell.length_b   1.000
_cell.length_c   1.000
_cell.angle_alpha   90.00
_cell.angle_beta   90.00
_cell.angle_gamma   90.00
#
_symmetry.space_group_name_H-M   'P 1'
#
loop_
_entity.id
_entity.type
_entity.pdbx_description
1 polymer ?
#
loop_
_entity_poly.entity_id
_entity_poly.type
_entity_poly.pdbx_seq_one_letter_code
_entity_poly.pdbx_strand_id
1 'polypeptide(L)'
;MKITGLLAGIALTLATFCAYAAENHVAEALKHAEAAAKATDEKAIAEHAETASSHAKISDEHLDAGIKSLEYAVKHGKLGEVDAAKKSAGEAVEHLKAAQ
;
A
#
# COMPACT_ATOMS: atom_id res chain seq x y z
N MET A 1 41.03 30.52 -8.05
CA MET A 1 39.90 30.06 -8.89
C MET A 1 39.22 28.89 -8.20
N LYS A 2 37.90 28.83 -8.34
CA LYS A 2 36.95 28.08 -7.51
C LYS A 2 37.07 26.55 -7.64
N ILE A 3 37.06 25.85 -6.50
CA ILE A 3 36.82 24.40 -6.36
C ILE A 3 35.32 24.10 -6.45
N THR A 4 34.68 24.52 -7.54
CA THR A 4 33.23 24.33 -7.76
C THR A 4 32.99 23.61 -9.07
N GLY A 5 33.19 22.29 -9.12
CA GLY A 5 32.90 21.58 -10.36
C GLY A 5 32.88 20.06 -10.36
N LEU A 6 33.37 19.36 -9.33
CA LEU A 6 33.47 17.89 -9.41
C LEU A 6 33.02 17.16 -8.14
N LEU A 7 31.98 17.68 -7.50
CA LEU A 7 31.17 16.93 -6.52
C LEU A 7 29.72 16.73 -7.00
N ALA A 8 29.41 17.10 -8.25
CA ALA A 8 28.06 17.01 -8.82
C ALA A 8 27.84 15.77 -9.73
N GLY A 9 28.82 14.88 -9.84
CA GLY A 9 28.79 13.77 -10.81
C GLY A 9 28.47 12.39 -10.25
N ILE A 10 28.34 12.22 -8.92
CA ILE A 10 28.20 10.89 -8.29
C ILE A 10 26.80 10.65 -7.69
N ALA A 11 25.93 11.65 -7.64
CA ALA A 11 24.71 11.57 -6.81
C ALA A 11 23.39 11.25 -7.52
N LEU A 12 23.30 11.12 -8.86
CA LEU A 12 21.95 11.19 -9.49
C LEU A 12 21.59 10.25 -10.65
N THR A 13 22.23 9.10 -10.87
CA THR A 13 21.72 8.21 -11.96
C THR A 13 21.74 6.70 -11.68
N LEU A 14 22.18 6.24 -10.51
CA LEU A 14 22.24 4.81 -10.17
C LEU A 14 21.00 4.26 -9.47
N ALA A 15 19.85 4.93 -9.58
CA ALA A 15 18.61 4.49 -8.94
C ALA A 15 17.43 4.39 -9.92
N THR A 16 17.66 4.05 -11.18
CA THR A 16 16.62 3.41 -11.99
C THR A 16 16.59 1.92 -11.65
N PHE A 17 16.29 1.61 -10.38
CA PHE A 17 15.66 0.32 -10.10
C PHE A 17 14.24 0.47 -10.63
N CYS A 18 13.97 -0.15 -11.77
CA CYS A 18 12.62 -0.57 -12.12
C CYS A 18 12.22 -1.66 -11.12
N ALA A 19 12.05 -1.28 -9.86
CA ALA A 19 11.22 -2.03 -8.95
C ALA A 19 9.80 -1.85 -9.50
N TYR A 20 9.32 -2.85 -10.22
CA TYR A 20 7.89 -3.06 -10.39
C TYR A 20 7.36 -3.40 -8.99
N ALA A 21 7.28 -2.40 -8.13
CA ALA A 21 6.58 -2.50 -6.87
C ALA A 21 5.11 -2.58 -7.28
N ALA A 22 4.46 -3.70 -6.98
CA ALA A 22 3.01 -3.71 -6.90
C ALA A 22 2.63 -2.49 -6.03
N GLU A 23 1.75 -1.63 -6.56
CA GLU A 23 1.36 -0.41 -5.88
C GLU A 23 0.84 -0.77 -4.49
N ASN A 24 1.52 -0.27 -3.47
CA ASN A 24 1.07 -0.43 -2.11
C ASN A 24 0.00 0.64 -1.85
N HIS A 25 -1.29 0.27 -1.97
CA HIS A 25 -2.43 1.13 -1.70
C HIS A 25 -2.35 1.86 -0.35
N VAL A 26 -1.85 1.25 0.73
CA VAL A 26 -1.67 1.97 2.00
C VAL A 26 -0.60 3.07 1.88
N ALA A 27 0.52 2.76 1.25
CA ALA A 27 1.62 3.71 1.07
C ALA A 27 1.25 4.83 0.11
N GLU A 28 0.55 4.54 -1.00
CA GLU A 28 0.08 5.57 -1.94
C GLU A 28 -1.01 6.43 -1.30
N ALA A 29 -1.94 5.84 -0.53
CA ALA A 29 -2.91 6.61 0.25
C ALA A 29 -2.20 7.58 1.21
N LEU A 30 -1.20 7.10 1.96
CA LEU A 30 -0.43 7.93 2.89
C LEU A 30 0.34 9.04 2.18
N LYS A 31 1.04 8.72 1.08
CA LYS A 31 1.79 9.67 0.27
C LYS A 31 0.91 10.81 -0.25
N HIS A 32 -0.25 10.48 -0.81
CA HIS A 32 -1.19 11.48 -1.30
C HIS A 32 -1.83 12.28 -0.15
N ALA A 33 -2.16 11.64 0.98
CA ALA A 33 -2.67 12.35 2.15
C ALA A 33 -1.66 13.35 2.72
N GLU A 34 -0.37 12.98 2.78
CA GLU A 34 0.70 13.88 3.19
C GLU A 34 0.89 15.06 2.23
N ALA A 35 0.77 14.82 0.92
CA ALA A 35 0.84 15.87 -0.09
C ALA A 35 -0.34 16.84 0.06
N ALA A 36 -1.57 16.34 0.26
CA ALA A 36 -2.73 17.17 0.55
C ALA A 36 -2.54 18.01 1.81
N ALA A 37 -2.01 17.43 2.89
CA ALA A 37 -1.80 18.13 4.16
C ALA A 37 -0.75 19.26 4.09
N LYS A 38 0.17 19.20 3.12
CA LYS A 38 1.23 20.21 2.90
C LYS A 38 0.87 21.22 1.81
N ALA A 39 -0.18 20.96 1.02
CA ALA A 39 -0.59 21.84 -0.06
C ALA A 39 -1.24 23.13 0.47
N THR A 40 -1.04 24.22 -0.26
CA THR A 40 -1.58 25.56 0.08
C THR A 40 -2.67 26.03 -0.86
N ASP A 41 -2.90 25.32 -1.96
CA ASP A 41 -3.90 25.61 -2.99
C ASP A 41 -5.04 24.59 -2.90
N GLU A 42 -6.28 25.08 -2.95
CA GLU A 42 -7.48 24.27 -2.73
C GLU A 42 -7.64 23.14 -3.74
N LYS A 43 -7.22 23.34 -5.00
CA LYS A 43 -7.32 22.34 -6.04
C LYS A 43 -6.33 21.20 -5.79
N ALA A 44 -5.09 21.54 -5.44
CA ALA A 44 -4.09 20.53 -5.09
C ALA A 44 -4.49 19.71 -3.84
N ILE A 45 -5.08 20.36 -2.83
CA ILE A 45 -5.62 19.66 -1.65
C ILE A 45 -6.69 18.65 -2.08
N ALA A 46 -7.66 19.06 -2.89
CA ALA A 46 -8.75 18.20 -3.34
C ALA A 46 -8.25 17.01 -4.17
N GLU A 47 -7.38 17.25 -5.16
CA GLU A 47 -6.86 16.19 -6.06
C GLU A 47 -6.06 15.12 -5.29
N HIS A 48 -5.17 15.55 -4.39
CA HIS A 48 -4.42 14.61 -3.56
C HIS A 48 -5.31 13.89 -2.55
N ALA A 49 -6.27 14.56 -1.92
CA ALA A 49 -7.19 13.93 -0.97
C ALA A 49 -8.11 12.89 -1.65
N GLU A 50 -8.60 13.17 -2.86
CA GLU A 50 -9.42 12.24 -3.65
C GLU A 50 -8.62 10.97 -4.00
N THR A 51 -7.38 11.15 -4.48
CA THR A 51 -6.50 10.03 -4.81
C THR A 51 -6.15 9.20 -3.57
N ALA A 52 -5.85 9.86 -2.45
CA ALA A 52 -5.59 9.19 -1.18
C ALA A 52 -6.79 8.36 -0.73
N SER A 53 -7.99 8.93 -0.80
CA SER A 53 -9.23 8.24 -0.44
C SER A 53 -9.52 7.05 -1.36
N SER A 54 -9.18 7.14 -2.65
CA SER A 54 -9.37 6.04 -3.59
C SER A 54 -8.51 4.83 -3.22
N HIS A 55 -7.21 5.04 -2.99
CA HIS A 55 -6.32 3.97 -2.54
C HIS A 55 -6.70 3.41 -1.17
N ALA A 56 -7.05 4.27 -0.21
CA ALA A 56 -7.49 3.84 1.11
C ALA A 56 -8.72 2.93 1.04
N LYS A 57 -9.66 3.23 0.13
CA LYS A 57 -10.87 2.43 -0.06
C LYS A 57 -10.58 1.05 -0.66
N ILE A 58 -9.64 0.95 -1.60
CA ILE A 58 -9.21 -0.36 -2.12
C ILE A 58 -8.54 -1.18 -1.02
N SER A 59 -7.70 -0.54 -0.21
CA SER A 59 -7.08 -1.19 0.95
C SER A 59 -8.15 -1.71 1.93
N ASP A 60 -9.13 -0.88 2.28
CA ASP A 60 -10.24 -1.22 3.17
C ASP A 60 -11.06 -2.43 2.67
N GLU A 61 -11.44 -2.45 1.40
CA GLU A 61 -12.17 -3.57 0.79
C GLU A 61 -11.41 -4.90 0.90
N HIS A 62 -10.10 -4.88 0.70
CA HIS A 62 -9.26 -6.06 0.87
C HIS A 62 -8.99 -6.42 2.34
N LEU A 63 -8.87 -5.44 3.24
CA LEU A 63 -8.76 -5.69 4.68
C LEU A 63 -10.03 -6.37 5.20
N ASP A 64 -11.22 -5.89 4.82
CA ASP A 64 -12.50 -6.49 5.18
C ASP A 64 -12.62 -7.94 4.69
N ALA A 65 -12.25 -8.18 3.43
CA ALA A 65 -12.23 -9.53 2.87
C ALA A 65 -11.23 -10.45 3.59
N GLY A 66 -10.05 -9.93 3.90
CA GLY A 66 -9.02 -10.64 4.67
C GLY A 66 -9.49 -11.01 6.08
N ILE A 67 -10.13 -10.08 6.80
CA ILE A 67 -10.71 -10.29 8.12
C ILE A 67 -11.76 -11.39 8.07
N LYS A 68 -12.70 -11.33 7.11
CA LYS A 68 -13.73 -12.35 6.93
C LYS A 68 -13.13 -13.74 6.66
N SER A 69 -12.09 -13.82 5.85
CA SER A 69 -11.37 -15.07 5.60
C SER A 69 -10.67 -15.61 6.86
N LEU A 70 -10.12 -14.74 7.72
CA LEU A 70 -9.58 -15.13 9.03
C LEU A 70 -10.68 -15.63 9.97
N GLU A 71 -11.85 -15.00 9.99
CA GLU A 71 -13.00 -15.47 10.78
C GLU A 71 -13.43 -16.87 10.35
N TYR A 72 -13.46 -17.15 9.04
CA TYR A 72 -13.71 -18.50 8.54
C TYR A 72 -12.59 -19.49 8.89
N ALA A 73 -11.33 -19.07 8.81
CA ALA A 73 -10.21 -19.91 9.24
C ALA A 73 -10.34 -20.29 10.73
N VAL A 74 -10.69 -19.34 11.59
CA VAL A 74 -10.95 -19.58 13.02
C VAL A 74 -12.15 -20.52 13.21
N LYS A 75 -13.25 -20.30 12.47
CA LYS A 75 -14.44 -21.16 12.55
C LYS A 75 -14.12 -22.61 12.19
N HIS A 76 -13.53 -22.84 11.02
CA HIS A 76 -13.15 -24.18 10.56
C HIS A 76 -12.10 -24.83 11.47
N GLY A 77 -11.12 -24.04 11.95
CA GLY A 77 -10.10 -24.51 12.88
C GLY A 77 -10.69 -25.01 14.20
N LYS A 78 -11.67 -24.30 14.76
CA LYS A 78 -12.40 -24.73 15.98
C LYS A 78 -13.22 -26.01 15.79
N LEU A 79 -13.61 -26.32 14.56
CA LEU A 79 -14.33 -27.55 14.21
C LEU A 79 -13.38 -28.72 13.89
N GLY A 80 -12.06 -28.51 13.89
CA GLY A 80 -11.07 -29.51 13.48
C GLY A 80 -11.00 -29.72 11.96
N GLU A 81 -11.62 -28.85 11.17
CA GLU A 81 -11.65 -28.92 9.71
C GLU A 81 -10.37 -28.30 9.12
N VAL A 82 -9.24 -28.99 9.28
CA VAL A 82 -7.88 -28.46 9.02
C VAL A 82 -7.72 -27.92 7.60
N ASP A 83 -8.16 -28.64 6.57
CA ASP A 83 -7.96 -28.20 5.18
C ASP A 83 -8.78 -26.96 4.83
N ALA A 84 -10.02 -26.85 5.35
CA ALA A 84 -10.85 -25.67 5.18
C ALA A 84 -10.25 -24.46 5.91
N ALA A 85 -9.77 -24.67 7.14
CA ALA A 85 -9.10 -23.62 7.91
C ALA A 85 -7.84 -23.09 7.18
N LYS A 86 -7.01 -23.98 6.64
CA LYS A 86 -5.82 -23.61 5.86
C LYS A 86 -6.18 -22.87 4.58
N LYS A 87 -7.24 -23.29 3.88
CA LYS A 87 -7.72 -22.60 2.68
C LYS A 87 -8.13 -21.17 3.00
N SER A 88 -8.99 -20.97 4.00
CA SER A 88 -9.44 -19.63 4.39
C SER A 88 -8.28 -18.75 4.91
N ALA A 89 -7.31 -19.33 5.62
CA ALA A 89 -6.10 -18.60 5.99
C ALA A 89 -5.26 -18.18 4.77
N GLY A 90 -5.21 -19.00 3.72
CA GLY A 90 -4.56 -18.66 2.45
C GLY A 90 -5.26 -17.52 1.72
N GLU A 91 -6.59 -17.57 1.61
CA GLU A 91 -7.41 -16.49 1.04
C GLU A 91 -7.21 -15.16 1.81
N ALA A 92 -7.10 -15.24 3.15
CA ALA A 92 -6.76 -14.07 3.95
C ALA A 92 -5.39 -13.48 3.57
N VAL A 93 -4.37 -14.31 3.36
CA VAL A 93 -3.03 -13.85 2.94
C VAL A 93 -3.09 -13.15 1.58
N GLU A 94 -3.85 -13.68 0.63
CA GLU A 94 -4.03 -13.06 -0.69
C GLU A 94 -4.65 -11.66 -0.56
N HIS A 95 -5.74 -11.53 0.19
CA HIS A 95 -6.39 -10.25 0.41
C HIS A 95 -5.50 -9.26 1.18
N LEU A 96 -4.81 -9.68 2.25
CA LEU A 96 -3.94 -8.80 3.01
C LEU A 96 -2.72 -8.30 2.20
N LYS A 97 -2.27 -9.07 1.20
CA LYS A 97 -1.24 -8.61 0.25
C LYS A 97 -1.79 -7.65 -0.80
N ALA A 98 -3.05 -7.81 -1.21
CA ALA A 98 -3.70 -6.91 -2.15
C ALA A 98 -4.16 -5.60 -1.49
N ALA A 99 -4.44 -5.62 -0.18
CA ALA A 99 -4.71 -4.42 0.61
C ALA A 99 -3.49 -3.53 0.75
N GLN A 100 -2.31 -4.15 0.72
CA GLN A 100 -1.03 -3.50 0.87
C GLN A 100 -0.76 -2.67 -0.34
#